data_AF-A0A438I075-F1
#
_entry.id   AF-A0A438I075-F1
#
_cell.length_a   1.000
_cell.length_b   1.000
_cell.length_c   1.000
_cell.angle_alpha   90.00
_cell.angle_beta   90.00
_cell.angle_gamma   90.00
#
_symmetry.space_group_name_H-M   'P 1'
#
loop_
_entity.id
_entity.type
_entity.pdbx_description
1 polymer ?
#
loop_
_entity_poly.entity_id
_entity_poly.type
_entity_poly.pdbx_seq_one_letter_code
_entity_poly.pdbx_strand_id
1 'polypeptide(L)'
;MLCPTLLRSELSEIRKLIIVYAFIFAYLEASAACLFLTHNLMLLSGAVVHIVEIDPLVISASTQAMGFPHFSVMSPSGERVLSEPDPISEVFWKGVHERLFLFESDAEEFIQNANKIYDMVFVDAYDGDDIFPYKLRDPNSPFLKALKNRLNTEHGTVVVNLHSDSDILDNVGSIPSPTMGRYVSGVCRAYKDVVAGNGRCGLGFTVSAPWVCNTSLAVCRGFRTDGGSLDRDKVLNTLISKSLEVENVMDLPFSCLQYIKRGFILAD
;
A
#
# COMPACT_ATOMS: atom_id res chain seq x y z
N MET A 1 -2.53 8.27 -0.55
CA MET A 1 -1.63 9.42 -0.75
C MET A 1 -0.63 9.07 -1.84
N LEU A 2 -0.46 9.93 -2.85
CA LEU A 2 0.42 9.68 -4.00
C LEU A 2 1.63 10.62 -3.96
N CYS A 3 2.76 10.15 -4.48
CA CYS A 3 4.00 10.91 -4.53
C CYS A 3 3.87 12.14 -5.46
N PRO A 4 4.41 13.33 -5.14
CA PRO A 4 4.28 14.52 -5.98
C PRO A 4 4.86 14.41 -7.39
N THR A 5 5.91 13.60 -7.61
CA THR A 5 6.43 13.33 -8.97
C THR A 5 5.50 12.40 -9.74
N LEU A 6 4.82 11.49 -9.04
CA LEU A 6 3.76 10.62 -9.58
C LEU A 6 2.49 11.41 -9.97
N LEU A 7 2.37 12.65 -9.47
CA LEU A 7 1.35 13.64 -9.86
C LEU A 7 1.87 14.68 -10.87
N ARG A 8 3.15 14.63 -11.26
CA ARG A 8 3.68 15.41 -12.39
C ARG A 8 3.58 14.61 -13.69
N SER A 9 3.82 13.30 -13.61
CA SER A 9 3.17 12.33 -14.51
C SER A 9 1.67 12.39 -14.23
N GLU A 10 0.81 12.47 -15.23
CA GLU A 10 -0.63 12.44 -14.99
C GLU A 10 -1.02 11.16 -14.23
N LEU A 11 -2.08 11.20 -13.39
CA LEU A 11 -2.62 9.99 -12.72
C LEU A 11 -2.99 8.87 -13.71
N SER A 12 -3.17 9.23 -14.99
CA SER A 12 -3.32 8.35 -16.16
C SER A 12 -2.08 7.49 -16.47
N GLU A 13 -0.92 7.78 -15.87
CA GLU A 13 0.34 7.06 -16.11
C GLU A 13 0.68 5.99 -15.07
N ILE A 14 -0.14 5.81 -14.01
CA ILE A 14 0.01 4.66 -13.11
C ILE A 14 -0.39 3.40 -13.88
N ARG A 15 0.61 2.66 -14.34
CA ARG A 15 0.38 1.49 -15.21
C ARG A 15 0.38 0.21 -14.42
N LYS A 16 1.13 0.13 -13.31
CA LYS A 16 1.36 -1.14 -12.59
C LYS A 16 1.39 -0.96 -11.08
N LEU A 17 0.53 -1.71 -10.40
CA LEU A 17 0.36 -1.74 -8.96
C LEU A 17 0.53 -3.17 -8.42
N ILE A 18 1.18 -3.32 -7.28
CA ILE A 18 1.04 -4.54 -6.45
C ILE A 18 0.26 -4.21 -5.19
N ILE A 19 -0.60 -5.12 -4.80
CA ILE A 19 -1.16 -5.19 -3.46
C ILE A 19 -0.71 -6.54 -2.88
N VAL A 20 0.11 -6.48 -1.86
CA VAL A 20 0.62 -7.63 -1.12
C VAL A 20 -0.24 -7.80 0.13
N TYR A 21 -0.91 -8.94 0.22
CA TYR A 21 -1.58 -9.40 1.43
C TYR A 21 -0.84 -10.59 2.04
N ALA A 22 -0.86 -10.68 3.36
CA ALA A 22 -0.67 -11.94 4.06
C ALA A 22 -1.60 -11.90 5.26
N PHE A 23 -2.65 -12.74 5.29
CA PHE A 23 -3.47 -13.22 6.44
C PHE A 23 -3.65 -12.32 7.72
N ILE A 24 -4.21 -12.79 8.85
CA ILE A 24 -5.64 -12.77 9.21
C ILE A 24 -5.81 -11.76 10.39
N PHE A 25 -6.89 -10.94 10.57
CA PHE A 25 -8.10 -11.30 11.35
C PHE A 25 -9.20 -10.21 11.25
N ALA A 26 -9.86 -10.07 10.12
CA ALA A 26 -11.27 -9.70 10.08
C ALA A 26 -11.81 -10.06 8.70
N TYR A 27 -12.83 -10.93 8.66
CA TYR A 27 -13.60 -11.30 7.47
C TYR A 27 -14.23 -10.09 6.72
N LEU A 28 -13.98 -8.86 7.16
CA LEU A 28 -14.41 -7.61 6.55
C LEU A 28 -13.25 -6.80 5.95
N GLU A 29 -12.01 -6.85 6.46
CA GLU A 29 -11.01 -5.82 6.14
C GLU A 29 -10.14 -6.14 4.91
N ALA A 30 -9.66 -7.37 4.72
CA ALA A 30 -8.88 -7.69 3.51
C ALA A 30 -9.74 -7.57 2.23
N SER A 31 -11.01 -7.98 2.31
CA SER A 31 -11.95 -7.85 1.20
C SER A 31 -12.49 -6.44 1.04
N ALA A 32 -12.76 -5.69 2.12
CA ALA A 32 -13.16 -4.28 1.99
C ALA A 32 -12.01 -3.37 1.63
N ALA A 33 -10.77 -3.62 2.06
CA ALA A 33 -9.59 -2.91 1.58
C ALA A 33 -9.33 -3.27 0.13
N CYS A 34 -9.44 -4.54 -0.27
CA CYS A 34 -9.33 -4.92 -1.67
C CYS A 34 -10.50 -4.37 -2.51
N LEU A 35 -11.76 -4.36 -2.03
CA LEU A 35 -12.89 -3.73 -2.74
C LEU A 35 -12.77 -2.22 -2.75
N PHE A 36 -12.40 -1.58 -1.65
CA PHE A 36 -12.29 -0.13 -1.53
C PHE A 36 -11.09 0.38 -2.32
N LEU A 37 -9.94 -0.30 -2.22
CA LEU A 37 -8.80 -0.05 -3.09
C LEU A 37 -9.20 -0.36 -4.52
N THR A 38 -9.76 -1.50 -4.90
CA THR A 38 -10.11 -1.75 -6.31
C THR A 38 -11.24 -0.86 -6.84
N HIS A 39 -12.17 -0.38 -6.00
CA HIS A 39 -13.27 0.52 -6.34
C HIS A 39 -12.88 2.01 -6.35
N ASN A 40 -11.86 2.40 -5.57
CA ASN A 40 -11.29 3.74 -5.67
C ASN A 40 -10.06 3.79 -6.59
N LEU A 41 -9.33 2.68 -6.77
CA LEU A 41 -8.32 2.46 -7.83
C LEU A 41 -9.01 2.16 -9.17
N MET A 42 -10.31 1.85 -9.18
CA MET A 42 -11.18 1.83 -10.36
C MET A 42 -11.13 3.18 -11.09
N LEU A 43 -10.90 4.27 -10.35
CA LEU A 43 -10.69 5.63 -10.87
C LEU A 43 -9.29 5.83 -11.48
N LEU A 44 -8.32 4.93 -11.21
CA LEU A 44 -7.09 4.82 -11.99
C LEU A 44 -7.40 4.01 -13.26
N SER A 45 -8.08 4.67 -14.19
CA SER A 45 -8.42 4.15 -15.51
C SER A 45 -7.15 3.71 -16.26
N GLY A 46 -6.80 2.42 -16.15
CA GLY A 46 -5.66 1.82 -16.86
C GLY A 46 -4.67 1.03 -16.01
N ALA A 47 -4.70 1.15 -14.68
CA ALA A 47 -3.74 0.45 -13.82
C ALA A 47 -3.93 -1.09 -13.87
N VAL A 48 -2.83 -1.83 -14.06
CA VAL A 48 -2.78 -3.29 -13.87
C VAL A 48 -2.46 -3.58 -12.42
N VAL A 49 -3.28 -4.39 -11.76
CA VAL A 49 -3.13 -4.71 -10.34
C VAL A 49 -2.79 -6.18 -10.16
N HIS A 50 -1.63 -6.43 -9.56
CA HIS A 50 -1.27 -7.75 -9.06
C HIS A 50 -1.60 -7.82 -7.58
N ILE A 51 -2.37 -8.84 -7.20
CA ILE A 51 -2.76 -9.11 -5.81
C ILE A 51 -2.08 -10.41 -5.43
N VAL A 52 -1.42 -10.43 -4.28
CA VAL A 52 -0.71 -11.59 -3.77
C VAL A 52 -1.32 -11.96 -2.44
N GLU A 53 -1.84 -13.18 -2.31
CA GLU A 53 -2.39 -13.74 -1.08
C GLU A 53 -1.80 -15.13 -0.89
N ILE A 54 -1.37 -15.46 0.33
CA ILE A 54 -0.71 -16.73 0.61
C ILE A 54 -1.71 -17.84 0.93
N ASP A 55 -2.90 -17.50 1.43
CA ASP A 55 -3.85 -18.49 1.91
C ASP A 55 -5.04 -18.72 0.95
N PRO A 56 -5.21 -19.95 0.45
CA PRO A 56 -6.27 -20.30 -0.49
C PRO A 56 -7.69 -20.18 0.08
N LEU A 57 -7.87 -20.28 1.41
CA LEU A 57 -9.17 -20.10 2.06
C LEU A 57 -9.62 -18.64 2.02
N VAL A 58 -8.72 -17.67 2.16
CA VAL A 58 -9.08 -16.25 1.99
C VAL A 58 -9.37 -15.92 0.53
N ILE A 59 -8.62 -16.48 -0.42
CA ILE A 59 -8.93 -16.36 -1.85
C ILE A 59 -10.33 -16.93 -2.16
N SER A 60 -10.61 -18.13 -1.66
CA SER A 60 -11.89 -18.80 -1.82
C SER A 60 -13.04 -17.97 -1.23
N ALA A 61 -12.92 -17.55 0.03
CA ALA A 61 -13.94 -16.72 0.69
C ALA A 61 -14.17 -15.39 -0.06
N SER A 62 -13.09 -14.75 -0.52
CA SER A 62 -13.17 -13.48 -1.25
C SER A 62 -13.94 -13.62 -2.55
N THR A 63 -13.63 -14.67 -3.32
CA THR A 63 -14.23 -14.89 -4.65
C THR A 63 -15.63 -15.50 -4.59
N GLN A 64 -15.95 -16.29 -3.57
CA GLN A 64 -17.23 -16.97 -3.47
C GLN A 64 -18.28 -16.20 -2.66
N ALA A 65 -17.87 -15.44 -1.64
CA ALA A 65 -18.79 -14.82 -0.69
C ALA A 65 -18.71 -13.29 -0.65
N MET A 66 -17.58 -12.69 -1.02
CA MET A 66 -17.34 -11.25 -0.81
C MET A 66 -17.37 -10.43 -2.11
N GLY A 67 -17.75 -11.06 -3.23
CA GLY A 67 -17.97 -10.40 -4.51
C GLY A 67 -16.69 -10.10 -5.31
N PHE A 68 -15.51 -10.52 -4.84
CA PHE A 68 -14.28 -10.39 -5.61
C PHE A 68 -14.35 -11.25 -6.88
N PRO A 69 -13.90 -10.76 -8.05
CA PRO A 69 -14.13 -11.47 -9.31
C PRO A 69 -13.25 -12.72 -9.41
N HIS A 70 -13.86 -13.90 -9.45
CA HIS A 70 -13.12 -15.17 -9.56
C HIS A 70 -12.28 -15.28 -10.83
N PHE A 71 -12.68 -14.58 -11.91
CA PHE A 71 -11.88 -14.46 -13.14
C PHE A 71 -10.48 -13.87 -12.90
N SER A 72 -10.30 -13.12 -11.82
CA SER A 72 -9.02 -12.52 -11.47
C SER A 72 -8.00 -13.52 -10.93
N VAL A 73 -8.42 -14.73 -10.54
CA VAL A 73 -7.54 -15.76 -9.97
C VAL A 73 -6.60 -16.32 -11.03
N MET A 74 -5.32 -16.37 -10.69
CA MET A 74 -4.23 -16.87 -11.52
C MET A 74 -3.83 -18.28 -11.08
N SER A 75 -3.56 -19.14 -12.04
CA SER A 75 -2.95 -20.44 -11.82
C SER A 75 -1.43 -20.28 -11.55
N PRO A 76 -0.78 -21.32 -10.99
CA PRO A 76 0.68 -21.35 -10.87
C PRO A 76 1.43 -21.24 -12.21
N SER A 77 0.78 -21.56 -13.34
CA SER A 77 1.37 -21.38 -14.68
C SER A 77 1.35 -19.93 -15.17
N GLY A 78 0.73 -19.02 -14.42
CA GLY A 78 0.61 -17.60 -14.77
C GLY A 78 -0.53 -17.28 -15.73
N GLU A 79 -1.44 -18.22 -15.97
CA GLU A 79 -2.68 -18.03 -16.74
C GLU A 79 -3.87 -17.84 -15.79
N ARG A 80 -4.99 -17.32 -16.30
CA ARG A 80 -6.21 -17.24 -15.49
C ARG A 80 -6.78 -18.63 -15.27
N VAL A 81 -7.31 -18.89 -14.08
CA VAL A 81 -8.01 -20.17 -13.77
C VAL A 81 -9.27 -20.31 -14.62
N LEU A 82 -9.97 -19.20 -14.87
CA LEU A 82 -11.09 -19.12 -15.80
C LEU A 82 -10.64 -18.53 -17.13
N SER A 83 -11.06 -19.14 -18.24
CA SER A 83 -10.77 -18.63 -19.59
C SER A 83 -11.59 -17.40 -19.96
N GLU A 84 -12.81 -17.27 -19.42
CA GLU A 84 -13.73 -16.18 -19.70
C GLU A 84 -14.36 -15.66 -18.40
N PRO A 85 -14.65 -14.34 -18.31
CA PRO A 85 -15.32 -13.78 -17.15
C PRO A 85 -16.79 -14.20 -17.15
N ASP A 86 -17.34 -14.38 -15.95
CA ASP A 86 -18.78 -14.60 -15.79
C ASP A 86 -19.56 -13.30 -16.15
N PRO A 87 -20.69 -13.37 -16.88
CA PRO A 87 -21.44 -12.18 -17.30
C PRO A 87 -21.87 -11.28 -16.13
N ILE A 88 -22.14 -11.84 -14.96
CA ILE A 88 -22.48 -11.05 -13.76
C ILE A 88 -21.25 -10.25 -13.32
N SER A 89 -20.06 -10.86 -13.35
CA SER A 89 -18.79 -10.17 -13.06
C SER A 89 -18.54 -9.01 -14.03
N GLU A 90 -18.89 -9.13 -15.31
CA GLU A 90 -18.77 -8.04 -16.28
C GLU A 90 -19.64 -6.83 -15.91
N VAL A 91 -20.89 -7.09 -15.51
CA VAL A 91 -21.84 -6.05 -15.07
C VAL A 91 -21.37 -5.35 -13.79
N PHE A 92 -20.92 -6.12 -12.79
CA PHE A 92 -20.49 -5.57 -11.50
C PHE A 92 -19.17 -4.81 -11.59
N TRP A 93 -18.20 -5.36 -12.32
CA TRP A 93 -16.83 -4.85 -12.35
C TRP A 93 -16.53 -3.97 -13.57
N LYS A 94 -17.43 -3.86 -14.55
CA LYS A 94 -17.33 -2.96 -15.72
C LYS A 94 -15.95 -3.03 -16.40
N GLY A 95 -15.44 -4.25 -16.63
CA GLY A 95 -14.13 -4.51 -17.26
C GLY A 95 -12.90 -4.38 -16.33
N VAL A 96 -13.06 -3.96 -15.08
CA VAL A 96 -11.93 -3.84 -14.13
C VAL A 96 -11.30 -5.19 -13.82
N HIS A 97 -12.12 -6.23 -13.71
CA HIS A 97 -11.71 -7.60 -13.42
C HIS A 97 -10.65 -8.15 -14.40
N GLU A 98 -10.58 -7.62 -15.63
CA GLU A 98 -9.57 -7.97 -16.63
C GLU A 98 -8.16 -7.46 -16.29
N ARG A 99 -8.07 -6.40 -15.47
CA ARG A 99 -6.80 -5.79 -15.05
C ARG A 99 -6.34 -6.27 -13.67
N LEU A 100 -7.14 -7.12 -13.02
CA LEU A 100 -6.83 -7.72 -11.73
C LEU A 100 -6.25 -9.13 -11.93
N PHE A 101 -5.15 -9.40 -11.25
CA PHE A 101 -4.43 -10.67 -11.28
C PHE A 101 -4.11 -11.09 -9.85
N LEU A 102 -4.89 -12.01 -9.30
CA LEU A 102 -4.77 -12.55 -7.94
C LEU A 102 -3.96 -13.85 -7.96
N PHE A 103 -2.80 -13.83 -7.33
CA PHE A 103 -1.87 -14.95 -7.22
C PHE A 103 -1.94 -15.55 -5.82
N GLU A 104 -2.14 -16.87 -5.76
CA GLU A 104 -1.85 -17.66 -4.56
C GLU A 104 -0.33 -17.84 -4.46
N SER A 105 0.33 -17.02 -3.67
CA SER A 105 1.79 -17.04 -3.55
C SER A 105 2.27 -16.33 -2.30
N ASP A 106 3.44 -16.73 -1.82
CA ASP A 106 4.16 -15.95 -0.82
C ASP A 106 4.65 -14.62 -1.42
N ALA A 107 4.48 -13.52 -0.68
CA ALA A 107 4.87 -12.18 -1.10
C ALA A 107 6.36 -12.04 -1.45
N GLU A 108 7.23 -12.69 -0.68
CA GLU A 108 8.69 -12.69 -0.88
C GLU A 108 9.07 -13.51 -2.12
N GLU A 109 8.45 -14.66 -2.34
CA GLU A 109 8.63 -15.44 -3.55
C GLU A 109 8.13 -14.68 -4.80
N PHE A 110 6.93 -14.11 -4.73
CA PHE A 110 6.31 -13.38 -5.84
C PHE A 110 7.17 -12.22 -6.30
N ILE A 111 7.62 -11.36 -5.38
CA ILE A 111 8.38 -10.15 -5.76
C ILE A 111 9.78 -10.48 -6.28
N GLN A 112 10.41 -11.55 -5.80
CA GLN A 112 11.70 -12.02 -6.29
C GLN A 112 11.60 -12.50 -7.74
N ASN A 113 10.54 -13.25 -8.04
CA ASN A 113 10.30 -13.82 -9.37
C ASN A 113 9.58 -12.86 -10.33
N ALA A 114 9.04 -11.75 -9.83
CA ALA A 114 8.38 -10.75 -10.65
C ALA A 114 9.34 -10.21 -11.72
N ASN A 115 8.86 -10.11 -12.97
CA ASN A 115 9.61 -9.50 -14.07
C ASN A 115 9.17 -8.05 -14.38
N LYS A 116 8.22 -7.52 -13.62
CA LYS A 116 7.64 -6.19 -13.81
C LYS A 116 8.27 -5.17 -12.85
N ILE A 117 8.24 -3.91 -13.28
CA ILE A 117 8.48 -2.74 -12.43
C ILE A 117 7.12 -2.14 -12.04
N TYR A 118 6.99 -1.72 -10.79
CA TYR A 118 5.75 -1.22 -10.20
C TYR A 118 5.90 0.23 -9.76
N ASP A 119 4.86 1.00 -9.99
CA ASP A 119 4.81 2.40 -9.64
C ASP A 119 4.41 2.56 -8.16
N MET A 120 3.58 1.63 -7.69
CA MET A 120 3.09 1.60 -6.33
C MET A 120 2.99 0.16 -5.80
N VAL A 121 3.26 -0.03 -4.51
CA VAL A 121 3.10 -1.30 -3.81
C VAL A 121 2.41 -1.04 -2.47
N PHE A 122 1.31 -1.72 -2.22
CA PHE A 122 0.68 -1.78 -0.91
C PHE A 122 1.11 -3.06 -0.21
N VAL A 123 1.45 -2.98 1.07
CA VAL A 123 1.76 -4.12 1.93
C VAL A 123 0.82 -4.08 3.12
N ASP A 124 -0.07 -5.06 3.19
CA ASP A 124 -1.02 -5.24 4.27
C ASP A 124 -0.94 -6.71 4.72
N ALA A 125 0.01 -6.98 5.61
CA ALA A 125 0.46 -8.33 5.87
C ALA A 125 0.66 -8.57 7.37
N TYR A 126 -0.19 -9.41 7.95
CA TYR A 126 -0.20 -9.84 9.33
C TYR A 126 -0.23 -11.36 9.42
N ASP A 127 0.42 -11.93 10.43
CA ASP A 127 0.19 -13.34 10.74
C ASP A 127 -1.10 -13.51 11.56
N GLY A 128 -1.42 -14.75 11.93
CA GLY A 128 -2.62 -15.05 12.71
C GLY A 128 -2.63 -14.44 14.13
N ASP A 129 -1.49 -13.90 14.58
CA ASP A 129 -1.32 -13.25 15.89
C ASP A 129 -1.27 -11.72 15.78
N ASP A 130 -1.68 -11.16 14.64
CA ASP A 130 -1.66 -9.72 14.36
C ASP A 130 -0.25 -9.11 14.32
N ILE A 131 0.76 -9.90 13.93
CA ILE A 131 2.16 -9.46 13.86
C ILE A 131 2.58 -9.29 12.41
N PHE A 132 3.12 -8.12 12.06
CA PHE A 132 3.75 -7.90 10.75
C PHE A 132 4.96 -8.85 10.57
N PRO A 133 4.93 -9.78 9.59
CA PRO A 133 5.91 -10.84 9.48
C PRO A 133 7.35 -10.32 9.36
N TYR A 134 8.28 -10.89 10.14
CA TYR A 134 9.68 -10.44 10.17
C TYR A 134 10.33 -10.39 8.78
N LYS A 135 10.06 -11.39 7.93
CA LYS A 135 10.56 -11.46 6.53
C LYS A 135 10.18 -10.22 5.69
N LEU A 136 9.06 -9.57 6.00
CA LEU A 136 8.58 -8.39 5.27
C LEU A 136 9.07 -7.05 5.86
N ARG A 137 9.70 -7.06 7.04
CA ARG A 137 10.23 -5.84 7.71
C ARG A 137 11.72 -5.83 7.97
N ASP A 138 12.41 -6.97 7.88
CA ASP A 138 13.87 -7.00 8.05
C ASP A 138 14.56 -6.28 6.89
N PRO A 139 15.37 -5.22 7.14
CA PRO A 139 16.08 -4.50 6.07
C PRO A 139 17.02 -5.39 5.25
N ASN A 140 17.43 -6.54 5.79
CA ASN A 140 18.28 -7.49 5.09
C ASN A 140 17.50 -8.59 4.36
N SER A 141 16.16 -8.62 4.46
CA SER A 141 15.37 -9.69 3.86
C SER A 141 15.45 -9.70 2.34
N PRO A 142 15.32 -10.89 1.72
CA PRO A 142 15.16 -11.01 0.28
C PRO A 142 13.98 -10.17 -0.24
N PHE A 143 12.85 -10.13 0.49
CA PHE A 143 11.68 -9.32 0.15
C PHE A 143 12.03 -7.84 -0.06
N LEU A 144 12.58 -7.14 0.94
CA LEU A 144 12.83 -5.69 0.82
C LEU A 144 13.87 -5.37 -0.26
N LYS A 145 14.88 -6.24 -0.42
CA LYS A 145 15.88 -6.11 -1.50
C LYS A 145 15.25 -6.27 -2.88
N ALA A 146 14.38 -7.27 -3.06
CA ALA A 146 13.66 -7.47 -4.32
C ALA A 146 12.67 -6.33 -4.58
N LEU A 147 11.89 -5.91 -3.57
CA LEU A 147 10.95 -4.80 -3.66
C LEU A 147 11.64 -3.51 -4.12
N LYS A 148 12.81 -3.17 -3.55
CA LYS A 148 13.62 -2.05 -4.00
C LYS A 148 13.90 -2.11 -5.51
N ASN A 149 14.26 -3.27 -6.03
CA ASN A 149 14.62 -3.45 -7.45
C ASN A 149 13.40 -3.52 -8.37
N ARG A 150 12.22 -3.82 -7.83
CA ARG A 150 10.95 -3.91 -8.57
C ARG A 150 10.12 -2.64 -8.50
N LEU A 151 10.56 -1.64 -7.76
CA LEU A 151 9.87 -0.36 -7.68
C LEU A 151 10.45 0.63 -8.70
N ASN A 152 9.60 1.46 -9.31
CA ASN A 152 9.99 2.52 -10.23
C ASN A 152 11.04 3.45 -9.57
N THR A 153 12.10 3.80 -10.29
CA THR A 153 13.22 4.57 -9.74
C THR A 153 12.88 6.05 -9.52
N GLU A 154 11.96 6.61 -10.31
CA GLU A 154 11.66 8.05 -10.27
C GLU A 154 10.53 8.38 -9.30
N HIS A 155 9.45 7.60 -9.30
CA HIS A 155 8.25 7.92 -8.53
C HIS A 155 7.73 6.75 -7.70
N GLY A 156 8.43 5.62 -7.70
CA GLY A 156 8.09 4.43 -6.93
C GLY A 156 7.64 4.72 -5.50
N THR A 157 6.48 4.20 -5.12
CA THR A 157 5.90 4.41 -3.79
C THR A 157 5.52 3.08 -3.14
N VAL A 158 5.93 2.88 -1.88
CA VAL A 158 5.48 1.75 -1.06
C VAL A 158 4.61 2.29 0.05
N VAL A 159 3.44 1.69 0.26
CA VAL A 159 2.55 1.98 1.37
C VAL A 159 2.42 0.72 2.21
N VAL A 160 2.71 0.81 3.50
CA VAL A 160 2.63 -0.31 4.43
C VAL A 160 1.55 0.00 5.46
N ASN A 161 0.60 -0.90 5.61
CA ASN A 161 -0.36 -0.87 6.70
C ASN A 161 0.34 -1.29 7.99
N LEU A 162 0.23 -0.49 9.05
CA LEU A 162 0.86 -0.70 10.35
C LEU A 162 -0.20 -0.50 11.44
N HIS A 163 -0.67 -1.59 12.03
CA HIS A 163 -1.44 -1.57 13.26
C HIS A 163 -0.66 -0.77 14.31
N SER A 164 -1.34 0.18 14.92
CA SER A 164 -0.72 1.08 15.87
C SER A 164 -0.25 0.29 17.09
N ASP A 165 1.06 0.19 17.33
CA ASP A 165 1.56 -0.09 18.67
C ASP A 165 1.28 1.14 19.54
N SER A 166 0.06 1.24 20.07
CA SER A 166 -0.08 1.93 21.34
C SER A 166 0.70 1.07 22.32
N ASP A 167 1.95 1.44 22.59
CA ASP A 167 2.71 0.88 23.70
C ASP A 167 1.78 0.92 24.92
N ILE A 168 1.23 -0.25 25.29
CA ILE A 168 0.63 -0.47 26.61
C ILE A 168 1.83 -0.46 27.56
N LEU A 169 2.35 0.73 27.83
CA LEU A 169 3.27 0.98 28.91
C LEU A 169 2.56 1.94 29.85
N ASP A 170 1.99 1.34 30.89
CA ASP A 170 2.02 1.83 32.26
C ASP A 170 2.67 3.21 32.41
N ASN A 171 1.89 4.26 32.21
CA ASN A 171 2.22 5.55 32.76
C ASN A 171 0.94 6.26 33.16
N VAL A 172 0.60 6.03 34.42
CA VAL A 172 -0.34 6.83 35.20
C VAL A 172 -0.04 8.31 34.98
N GLY A 173 -0.92 9.00 34.26
CA GLY A 173 -1.09 10.45 34.39
C GLY A 173 -0.47 11.37 33.33
N SER A 174 0.02 10.89 32.18
CA SER A 174 0.53 11.78 31.12
C SER A 174 -0.31 11.69 29.84
N ILE A 175 -0.68 12.85 29.30
CA ILE A 175 -1.42 13.01 28.04
C ILE A 175 -0.66 12.26 26.93
N PRO A 176 -1.30 11.38 26.14
CA PRO A 176 -0.61 10.61 25.11
C PRO A 176 -0.07 11.56 24.04
N SER A 177 1.25 11.71 24.01
CA SER A 177 1.95 12.23 22.84
C SER A 177 1.78 11.20 21.72
N PRO A 178 1.52 11.60 20.46
CA PRO A 178 1.50 10.69 19.32
C PRO A 178 2.95 10.31 18.95
N THR A 179 3.68 9.73 19.89
CA THR A 179 4.98 9.14 19.64
C THR A 179 4.75 7.77 19.05
N MET A 180 5.24 7.60 17.82
CA MET A 180 5.31 6.32 17.13
C MET A 180 6.00 5.27 18.01
N GLY A 181 5.35 4.12 18.21
CA GLY A 181 5.90 3.00 18.97
C GLY A 181 7.24 2.51 18.40
N ARG A 182 8.07 1.88 19.25
CA ARG A 182 9.41 1.40 18.84
C ARG A 182 9.35 0.44 17.65
N TYR A 183 8.30 -0.37 17.57
CA TYR A 183 8.15 -1.31 16.48
C TYR A 183 7.77 -0.61 15.17
N VAL A 184 6.74 0.26 15.15
CA VAL A 184 6.39 1.05 13.96
C VAL A 184 7.61 1.85 13.46
N SER A 185 8.36 2.48 14.38
CA SER A 185 9.58 3.23 14.04
C SER A 185 10.65 2.36 13.37
N GLY A 186 10.87 1.15 13.88
CA GLY A 186 11.81 0.18 13.31
C GLY A 186 11.44 -0.25 11.88
N VAL A 187 10.16 -0.55 11.64
CA VAL A 187 9.66 -0.89 10.30
C VAL A 187 9.81 0.29 9.35
N CYS A 188 9.49 1.50 9.80
CA CYS A 188 9.59 2.70 8.97
C CYS A 188 11.02 3.02 8.55
N ARG A 189 11.98 2.87 9.46
CA ARG A 189 13.40 3.00 9.14
C ARG A 189 13.84 1.95 8.12
N ALA A 190 13.47 0.67 8.32
CA ALA A 190 13.84 -0.40 7.39
C ALA A 190 13.34 -0.14 5.96
N TYR A 191 12.06 0.23 5.80
CA TYR A 191 11.51 0.55 4.50
C TYR A 191 12.12 1.81 3.90
N LYS A 192 12.28 2.89 4.68
CA LYS A 192 12.92 4.13 4.21
C LYS A 192 14.33 3.87 3.69
N ASP A 193 15.17 3.24 4.51
CA ASP A 193 16.59 3.03 4.20
C ASP A 193 16.78 2.12 2.98
N VAL A 194 15.96 1.07 2.84
CA VAL A 194 16.10 0.12 1.74
C VAL A 194 15.41 0.63 0.46
N VAL A 195 14.16 1.09 0.56
CA VAL A 195 13.32 1.42 -0.61
C VAL A 195 13.67 2.79 -1.19
N ALA A 196 13.74 3.82 -0.34
CA ALA A 196 14.13 5.17 -0.77
C ALA A 196 15.64 5.29 -0.99
N GLY A 197 16.43 4.49 -0.25
CA GLY A 197 17.89 4.51 -0.30
C GLY A 197 18.49 5.73 0.41
N ASN A 198 19.82 5.75 0.58
CA ASN A 198 20.56 6.88 1.15
C ASN A 198 20.62 8.12 0.22
N GLY A 199 19.75 8.19 -0.80
CA GLY A 199 19.71 9.28 -1.77
C GLY A 199 18.91 10.47 -1.27
N ARG A 200 19.20 11.67 -1.81
CA ARG A 200 18.56 12.94 -1.42
C ARG A 200 17.11 13.12 -1.87
N CYS A 201 16.49 12.11 -2.49
CA CYS A 201 15.20 12.25 -3.18
C CYS A 201 14.05 11.43 -2.57
N GLY A 202 14.34 10.56 -1.59
CA GLY A 202 13.36 9.70 -0.95
C GLY A 202 12.73 10.33 0.29
N LEU A 203 11.43 10.13 0.50
CA LEU A 203 10.68 10.57 1.67
C LEU A 203 9.94 9.38 2.28
N GLY A 204 10.10 9.17 3.58
CA GLY A 204 9.24 8.29 4.38
C GLY A 204 8.40 9.12 5.34
N PHE A 205 7.11 8.83 5.44
CA PHE A 205 6.24 9.44 6.44
C PHE A 205 5.11 8.49 6.82
N THR A 206 4.54 8.69 8.01
CA THR A 206 3.35 7.98 8.44
C THR A 206 2.16 8.92 8.54
N VAL A 207 0.96 8.34 8.38
CA VAL A 207 -0.32 8.98 8.68
C VAL A 207 -1.15 8.02 9.52
N SER A 208 -1.51 8.46 10.71
CA SER A 208 -2.38 7.70 11.60
C SER A 208 -3.85 8.08 11.43
N ALA A 209 -4.71 7.08 11.51
CA ALA A 209 -6.17 7.21 11.64
C ALA A 209 -6.57 6.62 13.02
N PRO A 210 -6.47 7.41 14.11
CA PRO A 210 -6.61 6.88 15.47
C PRO A 210 -7.96 6.21 15.77
N TRP A 211 -9.03 6.61 15.06
CA TRP A 211 -10.37 6.07 15.27
C TRP A 211 -10.55 4.64 14.74
N VAL A 212 -9.64 4.18 13.88
CA VAL A 212 -9.56 2.78 13.41
C VAL A 212 -8.26 2.12 13.90
N CYS A 213 -7.59 2.71 14.89
CA CYS A 213 -6.33 2.20 15.47
C CYS A 213 -5.24 1.86 14.44
N ASN A 214 -5.24 2.57 13.31
CA ASN A 214 -4.37 2.24 12.18
C ASN A 214 -3.36 3.34 11.87
N THR A 215 -2.17 2.94 11.44
CA THR A 215 -1.12 3.83 10.93
C THR A 215 -0.66 3.33 9.57
N SER A 216 -0.61 4.19 8.57
CA SER A 216 -0.03 3.84 7.27
C SER A 216 1.32 4.51 7.10
N LEU A 217 2.35 3.74 6.78
CA LEU A 217 3.64 4.23 6.31
C LEU A 217 3.59 4.41 4.80
N ALA A 218 4.06 5.54 4.30
CA ALA A 218 4.35 5.76 2.89
C ALA A 218 5.84 6.07 2.70
N VAL A 219 6.49 5.34 1.79
CA VAL A 219 7.88 5.58 1.37
C VAL A 219 7.90 5.85 -0.13
N CYS A 220 8.25 7.08 -0.50
CA CYS A 220 8.18 7.63 -1.84
C CYS A 220 9.58 7.97 -2.37
N ARG A 221 9.91 7.57 -3.59
CA ARG A 221 11.19 7.93 -4.25
C ARG A 221 11.19 9.28 -4.97
N GLY A 222 10.01 9.75 -5.37
CA GLY A 222 9.86 10.95 -6.18
C GLY A 222 9.62 12.22 -5.37
N PHE A 223 9.97 12.26 -4.09
CA PHE A 223 9.74 13.46 -3.28
C PHE A 223 11.01 14.33 -3.31
N ARG A 224 11.24 14.96 -4.46
CA ARG A 224 12.41 15.85 -4.64
C ARG A 224 12.26 17.06 -3.73
N THR A 225 13.13 17.17 -2.74
CA THR A 225 13.35 18.42 -2.01
C THR A 225 14.58 19.09 -2.64
N ASP A 226 14.46 20.35 -3.02
CA ASP A 226 15.56 21.09 -3.65
C ASP A 226 16.67 21.31 -2.61
N GLY A 227 17.64 20.38 -2.58
CA GLY A 227 18.99 20.54 -2.03
C GLY A 227 19.15 20.92 -0.55
N GLY A 228 18.08 21.07 0.22
CA GLY A 228 18.09 21.47 1.63
C GLY A 228 17.70 20.35 2.60
N SER A 229 17.81 20.61 3.90
CA SER A 229 17.22 19.76 4.95
C SER A 229 15.74 19.54 4.68
N LEU A 230 15.25 18.32 4.91
CA LEU A 230 13.84 17.95 4.84
C LEU A 230 13.03 18.83 5.80
N ASP A 231 12.42 19.89 5.25
CA ASP A 231 11.56 20.80 5.98
C ASP A 231 10.17 20.17 6.06
N ARG A 232 9.79 19.74 7.26
CA ARG A 232 8.52 19.11 7.57
C ARG A 232 7.33 19.93 7.06
N ASP A 233 7.37 21.25 7.21
CA ASP A 233 6.24 22.10 6.85
C ASP A 233 6.14 22.25 5.33
N LYS A 234 7.27 22.28 4.61
CA LYS A 234 7.26 22.23 3.13
C LYS A 234 6.72 20.90 2.60
N VAL A 235 7.13 19.78 3.20
CA VAL A 235 6.62 18.45 2.84
C VAL A 235 5.11 18.39 3.08
N LEU A 236 4.66 18.80 4.26
CA LEU A 236 3.25 18.81 4.63
C LEU A 236 2.41 19.70 3.71
N ASN A 237 2.87 20.92 3.42
CA ASN A 237 2.17 21.83 2.50
C ASN A 237 2.11 21.26 1.07
N THR A 238 3.17 20.59 0.62
CA THR A 238 3.18 19.91 -0.68
C THR A 238 2.17 18.76 -0.70
N LEU A 239 2.12 17.94 0.35
CA LEU A 239 1.14 16.86 0.48
C LEU A 239 -0.30 17.38 0.50
N ILE A 240 -0.58 18.46 1.23
CA ILE A 240 -1.89 19.11 1.28
C ILE A 240 -2.30 19.63 -0.11
N SER A 241 -1.39 20.31 -0.81
CA SER A 241 -1.65 20.83 -2.15
C SER A 241 -1.95 19.69 -3.15
N LYS A 242 -1.12 18.63 -3.11
CA LYS A 242 -1.27 17.46 -3.97
C LYS A 242 -2.45 16.57 -3.60
N SER A 243 -2.89 16.54 -2.34
CA SER A 243 -4.08 15.78 -1.96
C SER A 243 -5.34 16.38 -2.55
N LEU A 244 -5.45 17.72 -2.63
CA LEU A 244 -6.58 18.39 -3.26
C LEU A 244 -6.67 18.06 -4.76
N GLU A 245 -5.53 17.97 -5.45
CA GLU A 245 -5.47 17.54 -6.85
C GLU A 245 -5.97 16.09 -7.00
N VAL A 246 -5.51 15.18 -6.15
CA VAL A 246 -5.98 13.78 -6.14
C VAL A 246 -7.47 13.70 -5.85
N GLU A 247 -7.96 14.42 -4.84
CA GLU A 247 -9.39 14.47 -4.48
C GLU A 247 -10.25 14.88 -5.68
N ASN A 248 -9.82 15.89 -6.44
CA ASN A 248 -10.54 16.37 -7.62
C ASN A 248 -10.46 15.41 -8.80
N VAL A 249 -9.27 14.86 -9.11
CA VAL A 249 -9.09 13.96 -10.27
C VAL A 249 -9.80 12.62 -10.04
N MET A 250 -9.79 12.14 -8.80
CA MET A 250 -10.39 10.87 -8.42
C MET A 250 -11.85 11.03 -7.95
N ASP A 251 -12.40 12.25 -7.92
CA ASP A 251 -13.76 12.53 -7.43
C ASP A 251 -14.04 11.85 -6.06
N LEU A 252 -13.09 11.99 -5.12
CA LEU A 252 -13.16 11.28 -3.84
C LEU A 252 -14.34 11.81 -3.01
N PRO A 253 -15.14 10.93 -2.38
CA PRO A 253 -16.28 11.35 -1.56
C PRO A 253 -15.87 11.88 -0.17
N PHE A 254 -14.57 12.04 0.09
CA PHE A 254 -14.00 12.51 1.35
C PHE A 254 -12.71 13.30 1.12
N SER A 255 -12.38 14.20 2.05
CA SER A 255 -11.14 14.97 1.98
C SER A 255 -9.99 14.25 2.69
N CYS A 256 -8.87 14.08 1.98
CA CYS A 256 -7.61 13.57 2.51
C CYS A 256 -6.97 14.55 3.50
N LEU A 257 -7.33 15.85 3.45
CA LEU A 257 -6.76 16.90 4.29
C LEU A 257 -6.87 16.58 5.79
N GLN A 258 -7.99 15.98 6.21
CA GLN A 258 -8.23 15.65 7.62
C GLN A 258 -7.23 14.61 8.15
N TYR A 259 -6.86 13.65 7.31
CA TYR A 259 -5.90 12.61 7.63
C TYR A 259 -4.48 13.18 7.68
N ILE A 260 -4.11 13.97 6.67
CA ILE A 260 -2.77 14.57 6.55
C ILE A 260 -2.49 15.52 7.73
N LYS A 261 -3.44 16.38 8.11
CA LYS A 261 -3.20 17.37 9.18
C LYS A 261 -3.07 16.78 10.58
N ARG A 262 -3.70 15.64 10.84
CA ARG A 262 -3.82 15.10 12.22
C ARG A 262 -2.75 14.07 12.58
N GLY A 263 -2.26 13.31 11.62
CA GLY A 263 -1.42 12.14 11.89
C GLY A 263 -0.06 12.13 11.20
N PHE A 264 0.33 13.23 10.54
CA PHE A 264 1.56 13.26 9.74
C PHE A 264 2.83 13.30 10.60
N ILE A 265 3.66 12.27 10.47
CA ILE A 265 4.97 12.15 11.10
C ILE A 265 5.99 11.80 10.02
N LEU A 266 7.11 12.52 9.96
CA LEU A 266 8.23 12.15 9.09
C LEU A 266 8.96 10.95 9.69
N ALA A 267 9.24 9.94 8.86
CA ALA A 267 10.07 8.82 9.28
C ALA A 267 11.54 9.25 9.22
N ASP A 268 12.24 9.24 10.37
CA ASP A 268 13.66 9.58 10.51
C ASP A 268 14.60 8.36 10.47
#